data_AF-A0A183CWW5-F1
#
_entry.id   AF-A0A183CWW5-F1
#
_cell.length_a   1.000
_cell.length_b   1.000
_cell.length_c   1.000
_cell.angle_alpha   90.00
_cell.angle_beta   90.00
_cell.angle_gamma   90.00
#
_symmetry.space_group_name_H-M   'P 1'
#
loop_
_entity.id
_entity.type
_entity.pdbx_description
1 polymer ?
#
loop_
_entity_poly.entity_id
_entity_poly.type
_entity_poly.pdbx_seq_one_letter_code
_entity_poly.pdbx_strand_id
1 'polypeptide(L)'
;MYEYEREASEWLHWVERATRLMDDRQLPSNIGELRRLEHDLERFKTGDLPPKAREKQRLADQYAELHHLFQRTEHLRIPPELSTQALDRAWQRLLRSLSQRFTVIEERAGLQGSATDIISRLARGIGITNEKLDHILNRIEDAETRIDTSRPAELQRLIDGIIDDLMALEAPILGFFEDVDQLKQMQHPESNDYYQQVYGLEQRRQAYLTRLRTQFVSRLGIRTEQLMRETEQRRATTRRVTFGRVEDCMQWIRSRLEKLSEMEFVEDLEQLESMFEEHKIDNHEIQDFRQNVDECIARQVDCFLT
;
A
#
# COMPACT_ATOMS: atom_id res chain seq x y z
N MET A 1 -21.29 12.45 52.78
CA MET A 1 -21.97 11.61 51.77
C MET A 1 -22.36 12.45 50.57
N TYR A 2 -23.27 13.43 50.70
CA TYR A 2 -23.65 14.33 49.60
C TYR A 2 -22.48 15.07 48.91
N GLU A 3 -21.49 15.53 49.68
CA GLU A 3 -20.33 16.23 49.11
C GLU A 3 -19.44 15.31 48.26
N TYR A 4 -19.16 14.09 48.75
CA TYR A 4 -18.45 13.05 48.00
C TYR A 4 -19.16 12.71 46.69
N GLU A 5 -20.48 12.48 46.76
CA GLU A 5 -21.27 12.10 45.58
C GLU A 5 -21.24 13.20 44.51
N ARG A 6 -21.32 14.46 44.91
CA ARG A 6 -21.21 15.60 43.99
C ARG A 6 -19.83 15.66 43.34
N GLU A 7 -18.76 15.64 44.13
CA GLU A 7 -17.39 15.70 43.59
C GLU A 7 -17.06 14.50 42.69
N ALA A 8 -17.46 13.29 43.10
CA ALA A 8 -17.28 12.07 42.31
C ALA A 8 -18.05 12.12 40.99
N SER A 9 -19.27 12.65 41.00
CA SER A 9 -20.08 12.81 39.78
C SER A 9 -19.48 13.83 38.81
N GLU A 10 -19.01 14.97 39.31
CA GLU A 10 -18.34 16.00 38.51
C GLU A 10 -17.05 15.47 37.88
N TRP A 11 -16.24 14.75 38.68
CA TRP A 11 -15.01 14.12 38.20
C TRP A 11 -15.31 13.05 37.15
N LEU A 12 -16.30 12.18 37.39
CA LEU A 12 -16.69 11.13 36.46
C LEU A 12 -17.18 11.73 35.14
N HIS A 13 -18.01 12.77 35.20
CA HIS A 13 -18.49 13.48 34.01
C HIS A 13 -17.33 14.08 33.20
N TRP A 14 -16.33 14.66 33.87
CA TRP A 14 -15.12 15.15 33.21
C TRP A 14 -14.36 14.03 32.49
N VAL A 15 -14.15 12.89 33.17
CA VAL A 15 -13.44 11.73 32.59
C VAL A 15 -14.18 11.16 31.39
N GLU A 16 -15.50 11.01 31.48
CA GLU A 16 -16.32 10.52 30.38
C GLU A 16 -16.27 11.46 29.17
N ARG A 17 -16.36 12.77 29.39
CA ARG A 17 -16.21 13.77 28.33
C ARG A 17 -14.83 13.70 27.68
N ALA A 18 -13.77 13.64 28.48
CA ALA A 18 -12.41 13.50 27.98
C ALA A 18 -12.24 12.20 27.17
N THR A 19 -12.82 11.09 27.65
CA THR A 19 -12.77 9.80 26.96
C THR A 19 -13.45 9.87 25.60
N ARG A 20 -14.62 10.52 25.49
CA ARG A 20 -15.31 10.72 24.21
C ARG A 20 -14.48 11.52 23.20
N LEU A 21 -13.74 12.53 23.68
CA LEU A 21 -12.81 13.28 22.81
C LEU A 21 -11.66 12.40 22.32
N MET A 22 -11.16 11.48 23.15
CA MET A 22 -10.11 10.55 22.74
C MET A 22 -10.61 9.47 21.78
N ASP A 23 -11.84 9.01 21.95
CA ASP A 23 -12.50 8.00 21.12
C ASP A 23 -12.93 8.54 19.74
N ASP A 24 -12.79 9.84 19.46
CA ASP A 24 -13.11 10.42 18.14
C ASP A 24 -12.20 9.83 17.05
N ARG A 25 -12.81 9.12 16.09
CA ARG A 25 -12.11 8.41 15.01
C ARG A 25 -11.73 9.32 13.85
N GLN A 26 -12.20 10.57 13.83
CA GLN A 26 -11.86 11.49 12.76
C GLN A 26 -10.43 12.00 12.95
N LEU A 27 -9.58 11.67 11.99
CA LEU A 27 -8.19 12.11 11.96
C LEU A 27 -7.99 13.09 10.81
N PRO A 28 -7.24 14.18 11.03
CA PRO A 28 -6.86 15.10 9.96
C PRO A 28 -6.19 14.40 8.78
N SER A 29 -6.46 14.88 7.56
CA SER A 29 -5.84 14.39 6.33
C SER A 29 -4.48 15.03 6.06
N ASN A 30 -4.11 16.10 6.77
CA ASN A 30 -2.85 16.82 6.59
C ASN A 30 -1.88 16.53 7.75
N ILE A 31 -0.61 16.25 7.42
CA ILE A 31 0.46 16.00 8.39
C ILE A 31 0.65 17.16 9.37
N GLY A 32 0.53 18.40 8.91
CA GLY A 32 0.65 19.58 9.76
C GLY A 32 -0.52 19.74 10.74
N GLU A 33 -1.68 19.19 10.43
CA GLU A 33 -2.82 19.11 11.35
C GLU A 33 -2.68 17.94 12.33
N LEU A 34 -2.16 16.79 11.87
CA LEU A 34 -1.84 15.66 12.76
C LEU A 34 -0.80 16.06 13.82
N ARG A 35 0.27 16.77 13.44
CA ARG A 35 1.29 17.27 14.39
C ARG A 35 0.73 18.27 15.40
N ARG A 36 -0.21 19.13 14.96
CA ARG A 36 -0.92 20.05 15.88
C ARG A 36 -1.78 19.27 16.87
N LEU A 37 -2.53 18.28 16.40
CA LEU A 37 -3.33 17.42 17.26
C LEU A 37 -2.46 16.64 18.26
N GLU A 38 -1.33 16.08 17.82
CA GLU A 38 -0.35 15.42 18.68
C GLU A 38 0.15 16.35 19.80
N HIS A 39 0.50 17.59 19.45
CA HIS A 39 0.92 18.61 20.42
C HIS A 39 -0.18 18.93 21.45
N ASP A 40 -1.42 19.10 21.00
CA ASP A 40 -2.56 19.37 21.88
C ASP A 40 -2.82 18.20 22.85
N LEU A 41 -2.67 16.96 22.39
CA LEU A 41 -2.79 15.77 23.23
C LEU A 41 -1.66 15.66 24.26
N GLU A 42 -0.42 15.99 23.89
CA GLU A 42 0.70 16.03 24.84
C GLU A 42 0.51 17.12 25.90
N ARG A 43 -0.04 18.28 25.50
CA ARG A 43 -0.44 19.33 26.45
C ARG A 43 -1.53 18.85 27.41
N PHE A 44 -2.55 18.15 26.91
CA PHE A 44 -3.59 17.55 27.75
C PHE A 44 -3.01 16.52 28.74
N LYS A 45 -2.10 15.65 28.26
CA LYS A 45 -1.44 14.62 29.05
C LYS A 45 -0.57 15.19 30.17
N THR A 46 0.15 16.26 29.89
CA THR A 46 1.09 16.89 30.85
C THR A 46 0.43 17.93 31.74
N GLY A 47 -0.62 18.61 31.26
CA GLY A 47 -1.31 19.68 31.97
C GLY A 47 -2.57 19.23 32.72
N ASP A 48 -3.49 18.56 32.03
CA ASP A 48 -4.85 18.34 32.53
C ASP A 48 -5.02 17.01 33.29
N LEU A 49 -4.29 15.95 32.89
CA LEU A 49 -4.36 14.65 33.56
C LEU A 49 -3.81 14.64 35.00
N PRO A 50 -2.63 15.22 35.32
CA PRO A 50 -2.06 15.08 36.66
C PRO A 50 -2.93 15.67 37.78
N PRO A 51 -3.55 16.86 37.63
CA PRO A 51 -4.52 17.35 38.61
C PRO A 51 -5.70 16.39 38.82
N LYS A 52 -6.25 15.83 37.73
CA LYS A 52 -7.38 14.90 37.78
C LYS A 52 -7.03 13.55 38.40
N ALA A 53 -5.80 13.09 38.24
CA ALA A 53 -5.29 11.92 38.94
C ALA A 53 -5.20 12.15 40.46
N ARG A 54 -4.78 13.35 40.89
CA ARG A 54 -4.75 13.73 42.32
C ARG A 54 -6.16 13.84 42.90
N GLU A 55 -7.10 14.43 42.15
CA GLU A 55 -8.51 14.48 42.56
C GLU A 55 -9.10 13.07 42.72
N LYS A 56 -8.81 12.15 41.80
CA LYS A 56 -9.20 10.74 41.91
C LYS A 56 -8.67 10.07 43.17
N GLN A 57 -7.39 10.29 43.50
CA GLN A 57 -6.81 9.73 44.72
C GLN A 57 -7.51 10.27 45.96
N ARG A 58 -7.75 11.59 46.01
CA ARG A 58 -8.50 12.24 47.11
C ARG A 58 -9.90 11.63 47.27
N LEU A 59 -10.62 11.41 46.17
CA LEU A 59 -11.94 10.75 46.19
C LEU A 59 -11.84 9.32 46.72
N ALA A 60 -10.82 8.56 46.32
CA ALA A 60 -10.59 7.21 46.83
C ALA A 60 -10.38 7.19 48.35
N ASP A 61 -9.58 8.13 48.87
CA ASP A 61 -9.31 8.27 50.30
C ASP A 61 -10.58 8.65 51.07
N GLN A 62 -11.36 9.62 50.55
CA GLN A 62 -12.66 10.02 51.13
C GLN A 62 -13.67 8.87 51.13
N TYR A 63 -13.74 8.09 50.05
CA TYR A 63 -14.62 6.92 49.97
C TYR A 63 -14.23 5.87 51.03
N ALA A 64 -12.93 5.60 51.19
CA ALA A 64 -12.43 4.67 52.21
C ALA A 64 -12.77 5.13 53.63
N GLU A 65 -12.65 6.43 53.92
CA GLU A 65 -13.03 7.01 55.21
C GLU A 65 -14.54 6.88 55.47
N LEU A 66 -15.38 7.24 54.50
CA LEU A 66 -16.84 7.07 54.58
C LEU A 66 -17.24 5.61 54.78
N HIS A 67 -16.58 4.70 54.08
CA HIS A 67 -16.82 3.27 54.25
C HIS A 67 -16.44 2.82 55.66
N HIS A 68 -15.26 3.20 56.16
CA HIS A 68 -14.82 2.87 57.52
C HIS A 68 -15.80 3.36 58.61
N LEU A 69 -16.29 4.61 58.48
CA LEU A 69 -17.18 5.24 59.46
C LEU A 69 -18.60 4.65 59.45
N PHE A 70 -19.12 4.28 58.27
CA PHE A 70 -20.54 3.95 58.12
C PHE A 70 -20.83 2.50 57.68
N GLN A 71 -19.81 1.64 57.46
CA GLN A 71 -20.00 0.24 57.04
C GLN A 71 -20.87 -0.61 57.98
N ARG A 72 -20.94 -0.26 59.27
CA ARG A 72 -21.78 -0.96 60.27
C ARG A 72 -23.17 -0.33 60.44
N THR A 73 -23.50 0.65 59.60
CA THR A 73 -24.77 1.38 59.66
C THR A 73 -25.55 1.19 58.36
N GLU A 74 -26.88 1.19 58.42
CA GLU A 74 -27.74 1.14 57.22
C GLU A 74 -27.74 2.45 56.41
N HIS A 75 -26.96 3.44 56.85
CA HIS A 75 -26.97 4.80 56.32
C HIS A 75 -25.96 5.03 55.20
N LEU A 76 -25.03 4.09 54.94
CA LEU A 76 -24.11 4.20 53.80
C LEU A 76 -24.82 3.83 52.49
N ARG A 77 -25.23 4.83 51.72
CA ARG A 77 -25.86 4.65 50.40
C ARG A 77 -25.17 5.50 49.35
N ILE A 78 -24.03 5.03 48.84
CA ILE A 78 -23.33 5.64 47.70
C ILE A 78 -23.68 4.85 46.43
N PRO A 79 -24.07 5.51 45.32
CA PRO A 79 -24.31 4.83 44.05
C PRO A 79 -23.09 4.01 43.59
N PRO A 80 -23.27 2.78 43.08
CA PRO A 80 -22.16 1.91 42.69
C PRO A 80 -21.27 2.49 41.58
N GLU A 81 -21.83 3.36 40.72
CA GLU A 81 -21.12 4.10 39.67
C GLU A 81 -20.12 5.11 40.24
N LEU A 82 -20.34 5.56 41.48
CA LEU A 82 -19.47 6.49 42.20
C LEU A 82 -18.53 5.76 43.17
N SER A 83 -18.45 4.43 43.11
CA SER A 83 -17.47 3.66 43.90
C SER A 83 -16.04 3.89 43.39
N THR A 84 -15.05 3.75 44.28
CA THR A 84 -13.62 3.83 43.91
C THR A 84 -13.27 2.92 42.72
N GLN A 85 -13.87 1.72 42.65
CA GLN A 85 -13.64 0.78 41.55
C GLN A 85 -14.25 1.26 40.22
N ALA A 86 -15.42 1.88 40.25
CA ALA A 86 -16.03 2.46 39.05
C ALA A 86 -15.22 3.66 38.53
N LEU A 87 -14.80 4.56 39.43
CA LEU A 87 -13.95 5.70 39.07
C LEU A 87 -12.59 5.24 38.51
N ASP A 88 -11.98 4.20 39.10
CA ASP A 88 -10.75 3.61 38.56
C ASP A 88 -10.95 3.04 37.15
N ARG A 89 -12.03 2.28 36.93
CA ARG A 89 -12.35 1.75 35.59
C ARG A 89 -12.53 2.86 34.56
N ALA A 90 -13.22 3.94 34.91
CA ALA A 90 -13.39 5.11 34.03
C ALA A 90 -12.04 5.77 33.70
N TRP A 91 -11.16 5.93 34.70
CA TRP A 91 -9.81 6.46 34.51
C TRP A 91 -8.96 5.58 33.58
N GLN A 92 -8.94 4.27 33.81
CA GLN A 92 -8.18 3.34 32.98
C GLN A 92 -8.69 3.32 31.54
N ARG A 93 -10.01 3.49 31.34
CA ARG A 93 -10.59 3.66 30.00
C ARG A 93 -10.04 4.91 29.32
N LEU A 94 -10.05 6.07 29.98
CA LEU A 94 -9.48 7.31 29.44
C LEU A 94 -8.01 7.14 29.03
N LEU A 95 -7.18 6.55 29.90
CA LEU A 95 -5.76 6.35 29.62
C LEU A 95 -5.54 5.42 28.41
N ARG A 96 -6.33 4.34 28.28
CA ARG A 96 -6.28 3.45 27.12
C ARG A 96 -6.70 4.18 25.84
N SER A 97 -7.82 4.91 25.86
CA SER A 97 -8.28 5.69 24.71
C SER A 97 -7.25 6.73 24.28
N LEU A 98 -6.63 7.43 25.24
CA LEU A 98 -5.55 8.39 24.95
C LEU A 98 -4.33 7.71 24.32
N SER A 99 -3.87 6.59 24.89
CA SER A 99 -2.74 5.83 24.36
C SER A 99 -3.01 5.32 22.94
N GLN A 100 -4.20 4.78 22.70
CA GLN A 100 -4.62 4.31 21.38
C GLN A 100 -4.65 5.45 20.37
N ARG A 101 -5.17 6.63 20.77
CA ARG A 101 -5.19 7.80 19.90
C ARG A 101 -3.77 8.26 19.51
N PHE A 102 -2.82 8.25 20.44
CA PHE A 102 -1.41 8.54 20.13
C PHE A 102 -0.84 7.55 19.11
N THR A 103 -1.01 6.25 19.33
CA THR A 103 -0.52 5.22 18.40
C THR A 103 -1.07 5.43 17.00
N VAL A 104 -2.38 5.67 16.87
CA VAL A 104 -3.03 5.88 15.57
C VAL A 104 -2.54 7.17 14.89
N ILE A 105 -2.29 8.24 15.65
CA ILE A 105 -1.73 9.49 15.09
C ILE A 105 -0.30 9.26 14.60
N GLU A 106 0.53 8.56 15.36
CA GLU A 106 1.92 8.27 15.01
C GLU A 106 2.01 7.41 13.74
N GLU A 107 1.23 6.33 13.67
CA GLU A 107 1.14 5.46 12.48
C GLU A 107 0.73 6.27 11.24
N ARG A 108 -0.32 7.09 11.36
CA ARG A 108 -0.82 7.91 10.25
C ARG A 108 0.17 9.00 9.84
N ALA A 109 0.87 9.61 10.79
CA ALA A 109 1.90 10.60 10.51
C ALA A 109 3.10 9.97 9.78
N GLY A 110 3.50 8.75 10.15
CA GLY A 110 4.54 7.98 9.47
C GLY A 110 4.17 7.67 8.02
N LEU A 111 2.96 7.18 7.77
CA LEU A 111 2.45 6.91 6.42
C LEU A 111 2.44 8.17 5.54
N GLN A 112 1.96 9.30 6.09
CA GLN A 112 1.93 10.56 5.34
C GLN A 112 3.32 11.12 5.04
N GLY A 113 4.27 11.02 5.97
CA GLY A 113 5.66 11.40 5.73
C GLY A 113 6.28 10.60 4.59
N SER A 114 6.09 9.27 4.61
CA SER A 114 6.54 8.38 3.53
C SER A 114 5.93 8.77 2.18
N ALA A 115 4.62 9.03 2.14
CA ALA A 115 3.95 9.46 0.92
C ALA A 115 4.52 10.78 0.36
N THR A 116 4.80 11.77 1.21
CA THR A 116 5.39 13.04 0.77
C THR A 116 6.79 12.88 0.17
N ASP A 117 7.60 11.98 0.72
CA ASP A 117 8.94 11.68 0.21
C ASP A 117 8.88 10.96 -1.14
N ILE A 118 7.96 9.99 -1.28
CA ILE A 118 7.71 9.28 -2.54
C ILE A 118 7.23 10.25 -3.62
N ILE A 119 6.25 11.10 -3.32
CA ILE A 119 5.74 12.13 -4.25
C ILE A 119 6.87 13.05 -4.71
N SER A 120 7.71 13.51 -3.79
CA SER A 120 8.84 14.38 -4.11
C SER A 120 9.86 13.69 -5.03
N ARG A 121 10.09 12.39 -4.83
CA ARG A 121 10.98 11.58 -5.67
C ARG A 121 10.39 11.33 -7.05
N LEU A 122 9.10 10.98 -7.13
CA LEU A 122 8.36 10.80 -8.38
C LEU A 122 8.34 12.08 -9.21
N ALA A 123 7.90 13.19 -8.63
CA ALA A 123 7.81 14.47 -9.34
C ALA A 123 9.17 14.90 -9.93
N ARG A 124 10.24 14.78 -9.14
CA ARG A 124 11.61 15.09 -9.60
C ARG A 124 12.10 14.09 -10.64
N GLY A 125 11.94 12.79 -10.39
CA GLY A 125 12.42 11.72 -11.26
C GLY A 125 11.74 11.72 -12.62
N ILE A 126 10.43 11.93 -12.65
CA ILE A 126 9.63 12.08 -13.86
C ILE A 126 10.10 13.30 -14.65
N GLY A 127 10.32 14.44 -13.99
CA GLY A 127 10.85 15.65 -14.63
C GLY A 127 12.19 15.41 -15.33
N ILE A 128 13.15 14.84 -14.61
CA ILE A 128 14.49 14.51 -15.15
C ILE A 128 14.39 13.53 -16.33
N THR A 129 13.50 12.53 -16.23
CA THR A 129 13.35 11.50 -17.27
C THR A 129 12.69 12.06 -18.52
N ASN A 130 11.72 12.97 -18.37
CA ASN A 130 11.14 13.70 -19.50
C ASN A 130 12.19 14.51 -20.25
N GLU A 131 13.01 15.30 -19.55
CA GLU A 131 14.08 16.08 -20.17
C GLU A 131 15.07 15.19 -20.95
N LYS A 132 15.45 14.04 -20.37
CA LYS A 132 16.29 13.05 -21.06
C LYS A 132 15.62 12.48 -22.32
N LEU A 133 14.33 12.16 -22.25
CA LEU A 133 13.57 11.67 -23.41
C LEU A 133 13.47 12.73 -24.51
N ASP A 134 13.30 14.01 -24.16
CA ASP A 134 13.30 15.12 -25.13
C ASP A 134 14.66 15.28 -25.81
N HIS A 135 15.76 15.19 -25.06
CA HIS A 135 17.11 15.20 -25.62
C HIS A 135 17.38 14.00 -26.53
N ILE A 136 16.91 12.81 -26.15
CA ILE A 136 17.01 11.61 -26.97
C ILE A 136 16.22 11.78 -28.28
N LEU A 137 15.00 12.32 -28.21
CA LEU A 137 14.18 12.57 -29.40
C LEU A 137 14.90 13.49 -30.40
N ASN A 138 15.46 14.60 -29.92
CA ASN A 138 16.22 15.53 -30.78
C ASN A 138 17.42 14.83 -31.46
N ARG A 139 18.09 13.90 -30.76
CA ARG A 139 19.20 13.13 -31.33
C ARG A 139 18.74 12.10 -32.35
N ILE A 140 17.57 11.49 -32.15
CA ILE A 140 16.95 10.60 -33.14
C ILE A 140 16.65 11.41 -34.40
N GLU A 141 16.03 12.58 -34.26
CA GLU A 141 15.70 13.45 -35.40
C GLU A 141 16.97 13.93 -36.15
N ASP A 142 18.04 14.30 -35.44
CA ASP A 142 19.34 14.61 -36.08
C ASP A 142 19.88 13.40 -36.87
N ALA A 143 19.84 12.20 -36.27
CA ALA A 143 20.30 10.98 -36.92
C ALA A 143 19.50 10.67 -38.21
N GLU A 144 18.20 10.94 -38.21
CA GLU A 144 17.33 10.75 -39.37
C GLU A 144 17.65 11.72 -40.50
N THR A 145 17.87 13.00 -40.22
CA THR A 145 18.26 13.98 -41.26
C THR A 145 19.61 13.66 -41.90
N ARG A 146 20.45 12.92 -41.17
CA ARG A 146 21.82 12.57 -41.55
C ARG A 146 21.95 11.17 -42.18
N ILE A 147 20.84 10.44 -42.32
CA ILE A 147 20.82 9.03 -42.71
C ILE A 147 21.45 8.76 -44.08
N ASP A 148 21.26 9.67 -45.04
CA ASP A 148 21.77 9.52 -46.41
C ASP A 148 23.11 10.27 -46.65
N THR A 149 23.54 11.12 -45.72
CA THR A 149 24.71 11.99 -45.88
C THR A 149 25.90 11.57 -45.01
N SER A 150 25.66 10.85 -43.91
CA SER A 150 26.71 10.44 -42.97
C SER A 150 27.33 9.10 -43.32
N ARG A 151 28.58 8.89 -42.88
CA ARG A 151 29.25 7.60 -43.02
C ARG A 151 28.56 6.55 -42.14
N PRO A 152 28.36 5.31 -42.62
CA PRO A 152 27.66 4.27 -41.84
C PRO A 152 28.25 4.04 -40.44
N ALA A 153 29.58 4.09 -40.30
CA ALA A 153 30.24 3.89 -39.00
C ALA A 153 30.00 5.03 -38.00
N GLU A 154 29.82 6.26 -38.48
CA GLU A 154 29.52 7.42 -37.62
C GLU A 154 28.06 7.39 -37.18
N LEU A 155 27.16 7.08 -38.12
CA LEU A 155 25.73 6.91 -37.84
C LEU A 155 25.49 5.75 -36.86
N GLN A 156 26.22 4.63 -37.01
CA GLN A 156 26.18 3.51 -36.08
C GLN A 156 26.53 3.93 -34.65
N ARG A 157 27.65 4.64 -34.45
CA ARG A 157 28.07 5.08 -33.10
C ARG A 157 27.05 6.02 -32.46
N LEU A 158 26.45 6.90 -33.26
CA LEU A 158 25.40 7.79 -32.77
C LEU A 158 24.19 6.99 -32.26
N ILE A 159 23.74 6.00 -33.05
CA ILE A 159 22.58 5.18 -32.71
C ILE A 159 22.85 4.23 -31.55
N ASP A 160 24.03 3.61 -31.49
CA ASP A 160 24.44 2.80 -30.34
C ASP A 160 24.37 3.63 -29.06
N GLY A 161 24.88 4.87 -29.07
CA GLY A 161 24.77 5.76 -27.92
C GLY A 161 23.33 6.18 -27.59
N ILE A 162 22.44 6.32 -28.58
CA ILE A 162 21.01 6.60 -28.31
C ILE A 162 20.35 5.38 -27.66
N ILE A 163 20.67 4.17 -28.13
CA ILE A 163 20.14 2.92 -27.58
C ILE A 163 20.61 2.75 -26.13
N ASP A 164 21.90 2.96 -25.86
CA ASP A 164 22.45 2.88 -24.50
C ASP A 164 21.73 3.84 -23.54
N ASP A 165 21.48 5.08 -23.96
CA ASP A 165 20.75 6.06 -23.16
C ASP A 165 19.28 5.65 -22.93
N LEU A 166 18.60 5.13 -23.96
CA LEU A 166 17.23 4.58 -23.84
C LEU A 166 17.18 3.35 -22.92
N MET A 167 18.23 2.53 -22.91
CA MET A 167 18.35 1.38 -22.00
C MET A 167 18.61 1.84 -20.56
N ALA A 168 19.43 2.86 -20.36
CA ALA A 168 19.71 3.42 -19.04
C ALA A 168 18.45 4.02 -18.37
N LEU A 169 17.41 4.37 -19.14
CA LEU A 169 16.13 4.83 -18.62
C LEU A 169 15.21 3.70 -18.10
N GLU A 170 15.50 2.43 -18.38
CA GLU A 170 14.64 1.32 -17.94
C GLU A 170 14.54 1.21 -16.42
N ALA A 171 15.69 1.13 -15.75
CA ALA A 171 15.76 0.99 -14.31
C ALA A 171 15.07 2.14 -13.54
N PRO A 172 15.29 3.44 -13.86
CA PRO A 172 14.59 4.50 -13.16
C PRO A 172 13.09 4.50 -13.43
N ILE A 173 12.64 4.18 -14.64
CA ILE A 173 11.19 4.08 -14.95
C ILE A 173 10.54 2.94 -14.16
N LEU A 174 11.22 1.79 -14.02
CA LEU A 174 10.75 0.69 -13.16
C LEU A 174 10.65 1.11 -11.69
N GLY A 175 11.69 1.77 -11.16
CA GLY A 175 11.65 2.31 -9.80
C GLY A 175 10.51 3.31 -9.56
N PHE A 176 10.10 4.08 -10.57
CA PHE A 176 8.92 4.94 -10.44
C PHE A 176 7.61 4.16 -10.38
N PHE A 177 7.50 2.99 -11.03
CA PHE A 177 6.33 2.13 -10.87
C PHE A 177 6.25 1.57 -9.45
N GLU A 178 7.37 1.13 -8.88
CA GLU A 178 7.44 0.68 -7.47
C GLU A 178 6.99 1.78 -6.50
N ASP A 179 7.48 3.01 -6.68
CA ASP A 179 7.08 4.17 -5.90
C ASP A 179 5.57 4.47 -6.04
N VAL A 180 5.01 4.35 -7.25
CA VAL A 180 3.56 4.50 -7.51
C VAL A 180 2.75 3.40 -6.82
N ASP A 181 3.23 2.16 -6.82
CA ASP A 181 2.52 1.05 -6.18
C ASP A 181 2.54 1.17 -4.65
N GLN A 182 3.63 1.70 -4.07
CA GLN A 182 3.64 2.11 -2.66
C GLN A 182 2.58 3.18 -2.38
N LEU A 183 2.43 4.20 -3.25
CA LEU A 183 1.35 5.20 -3.12
C LEU A 183 -0.05 4.57 -3.19
N LYS A 184 -0.26 3.55 -4.04
CA LYS A 184 -1.54 2.83 -4.11
C LYS A 184 -1.83 2.02 -2.84
N GLN A 185 -0.81 1.35 -2.28
CA GLN A 185 -0.94 0.62 -1.02
C GLN A 185 -1.33 1.57 0.13
N MET A 186 -0.81 2.80 0.11
CA MET A 186 -1.21 3.87 1.04
C MET A 186 -2.54 4.54 0.68
N GLN A 187 -3.23 4.10 -0.38
CA GLN A 187 -4.48 4.66 -0.89
C GLN A 187 -4.38 6.17 -1.20
N HIS A 188 -3.21 6.62 -1.67
CA HIS A 188 -2.99 8.03 -1.98
C HIS A 188 -3.83 8.47 -3.19
N PRO A 189 -4.55 9.61 -3.13
CA PRO A 189 -5.46 10.04 -4.20
C PRO A 189 -4.77 10.28 -5.54
N GLU A 190 -3.53 10.78 -5.53
CA GLU A 190 -2.77 11.10 -6.75
C GLU A 190 -2.05 9.88 -7.38
N SER A 191 -2.18 8.68 -6.78
CA SER A 191 -1.46 7.49 -7.25
C SER A 191 -1.73 7.13 -8.72
N ASN A 192 -2.98 7.30 -9.17
CA ASN A 192 -3.36 7.05 -10.57
C ASN A 192 -2.78 8.10 -11.53
N ASP A 193 -2.68 9.35 -11.10
CA ASP A 193 -2.13 10.43 -11.93
C ASP A 193 -0.62 10.22 -12.13
N TYR A 194 0.10 9.83 -11.08
CA TYR A 194 1.50 9.44 -11.21
C TYR A 194 1.68 8.17 -12.05
N TYR A 195 0.81 7.17 -11.90
CA TYR A 195 0.84 5.98 -12.76
C TYR A 195 0.74 6.34 -14.25
N GLN A 196 -0.21 7.21 -14.61
CA GLN A 196 -0.37 7.67 -16.00
C GLN A 196 0.88 8.39 -16.52
N GLN A 197 1.50 9.24 -15.70
CA GLN A 197 2.73 9.95 -16.07
C GLN A 197 3.89 8.98 -16.31
N VAL A 198 4.13 8.04 -15.38
CA VAL A 198 5.20 7.04 -15.51
C VAL A 198 4.95 6.12 -16.70
N TYR A 199 3.70 5.70 -16.93
CA TYR A 199 3.32 4.92 -18.10
C TYR A 199 3.59 5.68 -19.41
N GLY A 200 3.32 6.99 -19.44
CA GLY A 200 3.68 7.85 -20.58
C GLY A 200 5.19 7.86 -20.87
N LEU A 201 6.05 7.84 -19.85
CA LEU A 201 7.50 7.75 -20.02
C LEU A 201 7.90 6.43 -20.69
N GLU A 202 7.38 5.30 -20.21
CA GLU A 202 7.69 3.98 -20.78
C GLU A 202 7.18 3.86 -22.22
N GLN A 203 5.98 4.39 -22.51
CA GLN A 203 5.45 4.44 -23.88
C GLN A 203 6.34 5.23 -24.82
N ARG A 204 6.79 6.43 -24.41
CA ARG A 204 7.71 7.25 -25.21
C ARG A 204 9.03 6.52 -25.45
N ARG A 205 9.64 5.96 -24.40
CA ARG A 205 10.87 5.17 -24.50
C ARG A 205 10.72 4.01 -25.49
N GLN A 206 9.63 3.25 -25.40
CA GLN A 206 9.36 2.14 -26.30
C GLN A 206 9.11 2.59 -27.74
N ALA A 207 8.42 3.72 -27.93
CA ALA A 207 8.20 4.31 -29.24
C ALA A 207 9.52 4.73 -29.90
N TYR A 208 10.47 5.29 -29.14
CA TYR A 208 11.78 5.67 -29.64
C TYR A 208 12.63 4.46 -30.03
N LEU A 209 12.67 3.40 -29.22
CA LEU A 209 13.31 2.13 -29.59
C LEU A 209 12.70 1.54 -30.87
N THR A 210 11.37 1.56 -30.98
CA THR A 210 10.66 1.07 -32.17
C THR A 210 11.00 1.92 -33.40
N ARG A 211 11.05 3.25 -33.27
CA ARG A 211 11.43 4.18 -34.34
C ARG A 211 12.85 3.92 -34.84
N LEU A 212 13.80 3.70 -33.93
CA LEU A 212 15.16 3.33 -34.29
C LEU A 212 15.22 2.00 -35.06
N ARG A 213 14.43 1.02 -34.61
CA ARG A 213 14.31 -0.28 -35.28
C ARG A 213 13.77 -0.17 -36.69
N THR A 214 12.70 0.58 -36.90
CA THR A 214 12.08 0.67 -38.22
C THR A 214 12.92 1.48 -39.20
N GLN A 215 13.56 2.55 -38.75
CA GLN A 215 14.25 3.48 -39.66
C GLN A 215 15.68 3.06 -39.99
N PHE A 216 16.39 2.36 -39.09
CA PHE A 216 17.83 2.16 -39.24
C PHE A 216 18.27 0.70 -39.41
N VAL A 217 17.43 -0.30 -39.10
CA VAL A 217 17.79 -1.73 -39.22
C VAL A 217 18.09 -2.12 -40.67
N SER A 218 17.41 -1.52 -41.65
CA SER A 218 17.65 -1.78 -43.07
C SER A 218 18.99 -1.24 -43.59
N ARG A 219 19.60 -0.25 -42.91
CA ARG A 219 20.82 0.46 -43.36
C ARG A 219 22.06 0.14 -42.53
N LEU A 220 21.91 -0.20 -41.25
CA LEU A 220 23.03 -0.33 -40.29
C LEU A 220 23.46 -1.78 -39.99
N GLY A 221 22.72 -2.77 -40.50
CA GLY A 221 23.13 -4.17 -40.44
C GLY A 221 23.03 -4.82 -39.04
N ILE A 222 23.65 -6.00 -38.93
CA ILE A 222 23.37 -7.03 -37.91
C ILE A 222 23.64 -6.56 -36.46
N ARG A 223 24.57 -5.63 -36.23
CA ARG A 223 24.98 -5.22 -34.88
C ARG A 223 23.90 -4.46 -34.11
N THR A 224 23.26 -3.48 -34.74
CA THR A 224 22.11 -2.74 -34.16
C THR A 224 20.94 -3.69 -33.91
N GLU A 225 20.72 -4.62 -34.83
CA GLU A 225 19.69 -5.64 -34.70
C GLU A 225 19.97 -6.58 -33.52
N GLN A 226 21.23 -6.95 -33.29
CA GLN A 226 21.65 -7.82 -32.20
C GLN A 226 21.49 -7.17 -30.82
N LEU A 227 21.90 -5.91 -30.65
CA LEU A 227 21.69 -5.14 -29.41
C LEU A 227 20.18 -5.03 -29.07
N MET A 228 19.34 -4.74 -30.06
CA MET A 228 17.89 -4.67 -29.84
C MET A 228 17.27 -6.02 -29.56
N ARG A 229 17.70 -7.10 -30.23
CA ARG A 229 17.25 -8.47 -29.92
C ARG A 229 17.64 -8.90 -28.51
N GLU A 230 18.87 -8.61 -28.09
CA GLU A 230 19.34 -8.93 -26.74
C GLU A 230 18.50 -8.19 -25.68
N THR A 231 18.11 -6.95 -25.97
CA THR A 231 17.22 -6.14 -25.11
C THR A 231 15.81 -6.75 -25.04
N GLU A 232 15.23 -7.10 -26.19
CA GLU A 232 13.90 -7.73 -26.27
C GLU A 232 13.90 -9.11 -25.58
N GLN A 233 15.00 -9.85 -25.71
CA GLN A 233 15.18 -11.15 -25.09
C GLN A 233 15.38 -11.04 -23.56
N ARG A 234 16.16 -10.06 -23.06
CA ARG A 234 16.23 -9.77 -21.62
C ARG A 234 14.85 -9.44 -21.06
N ARG A 235 14.06 -8.61 -21.75
CA ARG A 235 12.69 -8.30 -21.34
C ARG A 235 11.74 -9.48 -21.39
N ALA A 236 11.83 -10.30 -22.44
CA ALA A 236 11.03 -11.52 -22.55
C ALA A 236 11.36 -12.51 -21.42
N THR A 237 12.65 -12.63 -21.06
CA THR A 237 13.09 -13.42 -19.91
C THR A 237 12.55 -12.85 -18.61
N THR A 238 12.67 -11.54 -18.36
CA THR A 238 12.09 -10.91 -17.17
C THR A 238 10.59 -11.13 -17.09
N ARG A 239 9.83 -10.85 -18.16
CA ARG A 239 8.37 -11.12 -18.19
C ARG A 239 8.03 -12.59 -17.96
N ARG A 240 8.80 -13.53 -18.52
CA ARG A 240 8.58 -14.97 -18.28
C ARG A 240 8.86 -15.37 -16.84
N VAL A 241 9.87 -14.77 -16.20
CA VAL A 241 10.18 -15.03 -14.79
C VAL A 241 9.10 -14.43 -13.89
N THR A 242 8.64 -13.20 -14.18
CA THR A 242 7.63 -12.49 -13.38
C THR A 242 6.22 -13.05 -13.56
N PHE A 243 5.82 -13.43 -14.78
CA PHE A 243 4.44 -13.82 -15.11
C PHE A 243 4.26 -15.29 -15.51
N GLY A 244 5.33 -16.09 -15.62
CA GLY A 244 5.24 -17.48 -16.09
C GLY A 244 4.25 -18.32 -15.30
N ARG A 245 4.26 -18.17 -13.96
CA ARG A 245 3.34 -18.90 -13.08
C ARG A 245 1.88 -18.49 -13.26
N VAL A 246 1.61 -17.23 -13.60
CA VAL A 246 0.26 -16.73 -13.92
C VAL A 246 -0.21 -17.30 -15.25
N GLU A 247 0.68 -17.38 -16.25
CA GLU A 247 0.38 -17.98 -17.55
C GLU A 247 0.06 -19.48 -17.42
N ASP A 248 0.86 -20.22 -16.63
CA ASP A 248 0.60 -21.63 -16.32
C ASP A 248 -0.76 -21.81 -15.64
N CYS A 249 -1.11 -20.89 -14.72
CA CYS A 249 -2.41 -20.92 -14.07
C CYS A 249 -3.56 -20.66 -15.04
N MET A 250 -3.42 -19.69 -15.95
CA MET A 250 -4.41 -19.41 -16.99
C MET A 250 -4.60 -20.61 -17.93
N GLN A 251 -3.51 -21.28 -18.32
CA GLN A 251 -3.57 -22.44 -19.19
C GLN A 251 -4.29 -23.61 -18.51
N TRP A 252 -4.01 -23.87 -17.23
CA TRP A 252 -4.69 -24.91 -16.46
C TRP A 252 -6.20 -24.64 -16.35
N ILE A 253 -6.59 -23.39 -16.03
CA ILE A 253 -8.00 -22.99 -15.96
C ILE A 253 -8.71 -23.18 -17.32
N ARG A 254 -8.07 -22.76 -18.42
CA ARG A 254 -8.63 -22.91 -19.76
C ARG A 254 -8.85 -24.38 -20.14
N SER A 255 -7.84 -25.23 -19.94
CA SER A 255 -7.95 -26.67 -20.21
C SER A 255 -9.07 -27.31 -19.38
N ARG A 256 -9.25 -26.88 -18.12
CA ARG A 256 -10.29 -27.44 -17.26
C ARG A 256 -11.69 -26.96 -17.62
N LEU A 257 -11.83 -25.70 -18.02
CA LEU A 257 -13.09 -25.16 -18.55
C LEU A 257 -13.50 -25.89 -19.84
N GLU A 258 -12.55 -26.17 -20.72
CA GLU A 258 -12.77 -26.94 -21.96
C GLU A 258 -13.27 -28.35 -21.63
N LYS A 259 -12.55 -29.09 -20.77
CA LYS A 259 -12.94 -30.44 -20.32
C LYS A 259 -14.36 -30.48 -19.72
N LEU A 260 -14.70 -29.50 -18.87
CA LEU A 260 -16.04 -29.41 -18.26
C LEU A 260 -17.12 -29.04 -19.27
N SER A 261 -16.78 -28.26 -20.31
CA SER A 261 -17.73 -27.84 -21.34
C SER A 261 -18.04 -28.92 -22.38
N GLU A 262 -17.09 -29.83 -22.61
CA GLU A 262 -17.20 -30.95 -23.54
C GLU A 262 -17.81 -32.21 -22.90
N MET A 263 -18.16 -32.15 -21.62
CA MET A 263 -18.66 -33.31 -20.87
C MET A 263 -20.09 -33.66 -21.30
N GLU A 264 -20.27 -34.84 -21.90
CA GLU A 264 -21.58 -35.41 -22.25
C GLU A 264 -21.97 -36.52 -21.26
N PHE A 265 -23.21 -36.50 -20.77
CA PHE A 265 -23.71 -37.53 -19.85
C PHE A 265 -24.01 -38.82 -20.60
N VAL A 266 -23.56 -39.95 -20.05
CA VAL A 266 -23.78 -41.29 -20.62
C VAL A 266 -24.85 -42.03 -19.81
N GLU A 267 -25.68 -42.82 -20.50
CA GLU A 267 -26.79 -43.58 -19.91
C GLU A 267 -26.36 -44.93 -19.28
N ASP A 268 -25.12 -45.36 -19.54
CA ASP A 268 -24.54 -46.60 -19.02
C ASP A 268 -24.05 -46.42 -17.57
N LEU A 269 -24.46 -47.33 -16.68
CA LEU A 269 -24.20 -47.20 -15.24
C LEU A 269 -22.70 -47.33 -14.89
N GLU A 270 -21.99 -48.25 -15.53
CA GLU A 270 -20.56 -48.48 -15.27
C GLU A 270 -19.73 -47.28 -15.75
N GLN A 271 -20.07 -46.71 -16.90
CA GLN A 271 -19.47 -45.48 -17.39
C GLN A 271 -19.81 -44.27 -16.53
N LEU A 272 -21.06 -44.17 -16.03
CA LEU A 272 -21.48 -43.09 -15.15
C LEU A 272 -20.74 -43.15 -13.79
N GLU A 273 -20.54 -44.35 -13.23
CA GLU A 273 -19.72 -44.55 -12.03
C GLU A 273 -18.26 -44.15 -12.26
N SER A 274 -17.69 -44.53 -13.40
CA SER A 274 -16.33 -44.13 -13.79
C SER A 274 -16.20 -42.60 -13.94
N MET A 275 -17.15 -41.95 -14.61
CA MET A 275 -17.19 -40.48 -14.75
C MET A 275 -17.35 -39.78 -13.41
N PHE A 276 -18.12 -40.35 -12.49
CA PHE A 276 -18.31 -39.79 -11.15
C PHE A 276 -17.03 -39.86 -10.31
N GLU A 277 -16.29 -40.96 -10.37
CA GLU A 277 -15.00 -41.08 -9.70
C GLU A 277 -13.95 -40.15 -10.32
N GLU A 278 -13.93 -40.02 -11.65
CA GLU A 278 -13.07 -39.03 -12.32
C GLU A 278 -13.42 -37.60 -11.90
N HIS A 279 -14.71 -37.27 -11.80
CA HIS A 279 -15.16 -35.95 -11.38
C HIS A 279 -14.82 -35.64 -9.90
N LYS A 280 -14.76 -36.66 -9.03
CA LYS A 280 -14.29 -36.49 -7.65
C LYS A 280 -12.81 -36.13 -7.61
N ILE A 281 -11.98 -36.84 -8.38
CA ILE A 281 -10.56 -36.53 -8.54
C ILE A 281 -10.41 -35.12 -9.10
N ASP A 282 -11.18 -34.79 -10.14
CA ASP A 282 -11.10 -33.49 -10.78
C ASP A 282 -11.47 -32.33 -9.84
N ASN A 283 -12.51 -32.52 -9.03
CA ASN A 283 -12.94 -31.55 -8.01
C ASN A 283 -11.89 -31.39 -6.91
N HIS A 284 -11.22 -32.48 -6.51
CA HIS A 284 -10.12 -32.41 -5.55
C HIS A 284 -8.95 -31.59 -6.11
N GLU A 285 -8.54 -31.84 -7.35
CA GLU A 285 -7.49 -31.07 -8.03
C GLU A 285 -7.86 -29.58 -8.18
N ILE A 286 -9.14 -29.24 -8.45
CA ILE A 286 -9.61 -27.85 -8.50
C ILE A 286 -9.49 -27.16 -7.13
N GLN A 287 -9.80 -27.87 -6.05
CA GLN A 287 -9.67 -27.33 -4.70
C GLN A 287 -8.21 -27.07 -4.33
N ASP A 288 -7.32 -28.00 -4.66
CA ASP A 288 -5.88 -27.86 -4.41
C ASP A 288 -5.25 -26.77 -5.30
N PHE A 289 -5.72 -26.63 -6.54
CA PHE A 289 -5.25 -25.61 -7.47
C PHE A 289 -5.51 -24.18 -6.98
N ARG A 290 -6.50 -23.95 -6.09
CA ARG A 290 -6.72 -22.65 -5.47
C ARG A 290 -5.45 -22.12 -4.79
N GLN A 291 -4.66 -22.99 -4.18
CA GLN A 291 -3.40 -22.59 -3.56
C GLN A 291 -2.40 -22.00 -4.58
N ASN A 292 -2.38 -22.49 -5.82
CA ASN A 292 -1.52 -21.93 -6.87
C ASN A 292 -1.97 -20.53 -7.29
N VAL A 293 -3.29 -20.28 -7.31
CA VAL A 293 -3.86 -18.95 -7.58
C VAL A 293 -3.57 -18.02 -6.41
N ASP A 294 -3.75 -18.47 -5.18
CA ASP A 294 -3.45 -17.71 -3.97
C ASP A 294 -1.94 -17.37 -3.87
N GLU A 295 -1.05 -18.29 -4.26
CA GLU A 295 0.39 -18.02 -4.37
C GLU A 295 0.71 -17.00 -5.48
N CYS A 296 0.00 -17.03 -6.61
CA CYS A 296 0.13 -16.00 -7.65
C CYS A 296 -0.37 -14.63 -7.16
N ILE A 297 -1.46 -14.58 -6.37
CA ILE A 297 -1.97 -13.34 -5.76
C ILE A 297 -1.00 -12.83 -4.69
N ALA A 298 -0.46 -13.71 -3.85
CA ALA A 298 0.55 -13.36 -2.85
C ALA A 298 1.83 -12.84 -3.52
N ARG A 299 2.29 -13.50 -4.60
CA ARG A 299 3.44 -13.03 -5.39
C ARG A 299 3.13 -11.81 -6.24
N GLN A 300 1.86 -11.49 -6.50
CA GLN A 300 1.50 -10.20 -7.08
C GLN A 300 1.98 -9.09 -6.14
N VAL A 301 1.81 -9.27 -4.83
CA VAL A 301 2.34 -8.36 -3.80
C VAL A 301 3.87 -8.26 -3.87
N ASP A 302 4.57 -9.36 -4.20
CA ASP A 302 6.04 -9.41 -4.31
C ASP A 302 6.59 -8.94 -5.68
N CYS A 303 5.86 -9.12 -6.78
CA CYS A 303 6.25 -8.60 -8.09
C CYS A 303 5.96 -7.10 -8.22
N PHE A 304 5.18 -6.53 -7.30
CA PHE A 304 5.12 -5.08 -7.04
C PHE A 304 6.31 -4.58 -6.18
N LEU A 305 7.23 -5.47 -5.77
CA LEU A 305 8.43 -5.17 -4.95
C LEU A 305 9.77 -5.38 -5.70
N THR A 306 9.75 -5.65 -7.03
CA THR A 306 10.94 -5.79 -7.91
C THR A 306 10.68 -5.26 -9.31
#